data_AF-A0A8J8BKR6-F1
#
_entry.id   AF-A0A8J8BKR6-F1
#
_cell.length_a   1.000
_cell.length_b   1.000
_cell.length_c   1.000
_cell.angle_alpha   90.00
_cell.angle_beta   90.00
_cell.angle_gamma   90.00
#
_symmetry.space_group_name_H-M   'P 1'
#
loop_
_entity.id
_entity.type
_entity.pdbx_description
1 polymer ?
#
loop_
_entity_poly.entity_id
_entity_poly.type
_entity_poly.pdbx_seq_one_letter_code
_entity_poly.pdbx_strand_id
1 'polypeptide(L)'
;MEIFLELGLIFVVATIITGIVWLLKQPLIIGYITTGIIVGPHILNVLHSTDTLVTFSHVGVSLLLFIVGLNLSPKVIKEVGKVSLITGVGQVIFTSVIGFLICKALGFPVIVSAYVAVALTFSSTIIIMKLLSDKGDIETLYGR
;
A
#
# COMPACT_ATOMS: atom_id res chain seq x y z
N MET A 1 -4.98 -1.01 28.98
CA MET A 1 -6.18 -0.30 28.47
C MET A 1 -7.12 -1.38 27.95
N GLU A 2 -8.44 -1.25 28.08
CA GLU A 2 -9.32 -2.17 27.35
C GLU A 2 -9.15 -1.95 25.84
N ILE A 3 -9.12 -3.03 25.05
CA ILE A 3 -8.96 -3.00 23.59
C ILE A 3 -9.92 -2.00 22.92
N PHE A 4 -11.11 -1.83 23.49
CA PHE A 4 -12.14 -0.91 23.04
C PHE A 4 -11.69 0.55 23.11
N LEU A 5 -11.00 0.95 24.19
CA LEU A 5 -10.47 2.30 24.35
C LEU A 5 -9.29 2.55 23.40
N GLU A 6 -8.42 1.56 23.18
CA GLU A 6 -7.33 1.68 22.20
C GLU A 6 -7.90 1.89 20.79
N LEU A 7 -8.87 1.07 20.39
CA LEU A 7 -9.55 1.22 19.08
C LEU A 7 -10.28 2.56 18.97
N GLY A 8 -11.01 2.97 20.01
CA GLY A 8 -11.69 4.28 20.04
C GLY A 8 -10.72 5.44 19.85
N LEU A 9 -9.58 5.40 20.52
CA LEU A 9 -8.56 6.43 20.38
C LEU A 9 -7.91 6.42 18.99
N ILE A 10 -7.61 5.23 18.44
CA ILE A 10 -7.13 5.09 17.06
C ILE A 10 -8.12 5.74 16.09
N PHE A 11 -9.43 5.48 16.24
CA PHE A 11 -10.45 6.06 15.35
C PHE A 11 -10.53 7.58 15.45
N VAL A 12 -10.45 8.14 16.67
CA VAL A 12 -10.46 9.60 16.87
C VAL A 12 -9.24 10.23 16.20
N VAL A 13 -8.05 9.71 16.48
CA VAL A 13 -6.80 10.23 15.89
C VAL A 13 -6.80 10.06 14.36
N ALA A 14 -7.25 8.90 13.87
CA ALA A 14 -7.39 8.63 12.44
C ALA A 14 -8.32 9.62 11.76
N THR A 15 -9.47 9.93 12.37
CA THR A 15 -10.45 10.85 11.82
C THR A 15 -9.89 12.26 11.70
N ILE A 16 -9.20 12.73 12.74
CA ILE A 16 -8.59 14.07 12.75
C ILE A 16 -7.49 14.16 11.67
N ILE A 17 -6.53 13.24 11.68
CA ILE A 17 -5.40 13.25 10.74
C ILE A 17 -5.90 13.07 9.30
N THR A 18 -6.78 12.09 9.07
CA THR A 18 -7.29 11.81 7.73
C THR A 18 -8.17 12.95 7.23
N GLY A 19 -8.92 13.64 8.10
CA GLY A 19 -9.65 14.86 7.75
C GLY A 19 -8.73 15.99 7.29
N ILE A 20 -7.57 16.16 7.94
CA ILE A 20 -6.54 17.12 7.50
C ILE A 20 -5.95 16.71 6.16
N VAL A 21 -5.56 15.44 6.00
CA VAL A 21 -5.02 14.88 4.74
C VAL A 21 -6.02 15.06 3.59
N TRP A 22 -7.30 14.82 3.85
CA TRP A 22 -8.38 15.04 2.89
C TRP A 22 -8.52 16.53 2.51
N LEU A 23 -8.46 17.44 3.48
CA LEU A 23 -8.48 18.89 3.23
C LEU A 23 -7.29 19.34 2.38
N LEU A 24 -6.13 18.71 2.56
CA LEU A 24 -4.93 18.90 1.74
C LEU A 24 -5.00 18.23 0.37
N LYS A 25 -6.13 17.59 0.02
CA LYS A 25 -6.35 16.83 -1.23
C LYS A 25 -5.34 15.70 -1.42
N GLN A 26 -4.84 15.15 -0.32
CA GLN A 26 -3.91 14.04 -0.33
C GLN A 26 -4.66 12.71 -0.22
N PRO A 27 -4.07 11.61 -0.73
CA PRO A 27 -4.62 10.27 -0.55
C PRO A 27 -4.86 9.89 0.90
N LEU A 28 -6.04 9.33 1.22
CA LEU A 28 -6.43 8.98 2.60
C LEU A 28 -5.46 7.99 3.26
N ILE A 29 -4.82 7.12 2.48
CA ILE A 29 -3.83 6.15 2.99
C ILE A 29 -2.66 6.82 3.71
N ILE A 30 -2.30 8.06 3.31
CA ILE A 30 -1.27 8.85 4.00
C ILE A 30 -1.74 9.17 5.42
N GLY A 31 -3.03 9.49 5.60
CA GLY A 31 -3.63 9.72 6.91
C GLY A 31 -3.60 8.49 7.79
N TYR A 32 -3.94 7.32 7.24
CA TYR A 32 -3.90 6.05 8.00
C TYR A 32 -2.49 5.66 8.43
N ILE A 33 -1.49 5.78 7.55
CA ILE A 33 -0.08 5.49 7.88
C ILE A 33 0.42 6.47 8.94
N THR A 34 0.15 7.77 8.77
CA THR A 34 0.56 8.81 9.72
C THR A 34 -0.08 8.60 11.08
N THR A 35 -1.35 8.18 11.11
CA THR A 35 -2.03 7.79 12.35
C THR A 35 -1.33 6.65 13.05
N GLY A 36 -0.98 5.58 12.32
CA GLY A 36 -0.23 4.45 12.88
C GLY A 36 1.11 4.86 13.47
N ILE A 37 1.84 5.77 12.81
CA ILE A 37 3.11 6.32 13.32
C ILE A 37 2.89 7.13 14.61
N ILE A 38 1.85 7.96 14.66
CA ILE A 38 1.53 8.82 15.81
C ILE A 38 1.04 8.03 17.01
N VAL A 39 0.13 7.07 16.80
CA VAL A 39 -0.45 6.29 17.91
C VAL A 39 0.50 5.17 18.35
N GLY A 40 1.44 4.78 17.48
CA GLY A 40 2.46 3.77 17.74
C GLY A 40 3.45 4.12 18.85
N PRO A 41 4.34 3.17 19.19
CA PRO A 41 5.20 3.24 20.38
C PRO A 41 6.22 4.38 20.36
N HIS A 42 6.52 4.93 19.19
CA HIS A 42 7.53 5.97 19.03
C HIS A 42 7.04 7.38 19.34
N ILE A 43 5.72 7.65 19.34
CA ILE A 43 5.17 8.99 19.54
C ILE A 43 4.25 9.02 20.76
N LEU A 44 3.01 8.54 20.65
CA LEU A 44 2.07 8.58 21.77
C LEU A 44 2.07 7.30 22.62
N ASN A 45 2.60 6.18 22.08
CA ASN A 45 2.68 4.89 22.75
C ASN A 45 1.36 4.44 23.39
N VAL A 46 0.25 4.57 22.65
CA VAL A 46 -1.09 4.23 23.17
C VAL A 46 -1.45 2.77 22.89
N LEU A 47 -0.79 2.15 21.91
CA LEU A 47 -1.01 0.76 21.50
C LEU A 47 -0.28 -0.19 22.45
N HIS A 48 -1.03 -0.95 23.25
CA HIS A 48 -0.48 -2.01 24.09
C HIS A 48 -0.95 -3.40 23.63
N SER A 49 -2.04 -3.47 22.87
CA SER A 49 -2.63 -4.73 22.40
C SER A 49 -2.21 -5.09 20.96
N THR A 50 -0.90 -5.14 20.71
CA THR A 50 -0.33 -5.26 19.34
C THR A 50 -0.79 -6.52 18.60
N ASP A 51 -0.84 -7.68 19.24
CA ASP A 51 -1.23 -8.95 18.59
C ASP A 51 -2.69 -8.93 18.09
N THR A 52 -3.59 -8.36 18.89
CA THR A 52 -4.99 -8.20 18.53
C THR A 52 -5.13 -7.24 17.36
N LEU A 53 -4.43 -6.09 17.39
CA LEU A 53 -4.45 -5.12 16.30
C LEU A 53 -3.90 -5.69 14.98
N VAL A 54 -2.85 -6.51 15.04
CA VAL A 54 -2.34 -7.25 13.88
C VAL A 54 -3.42 -8.18 13.31
N THR A 55 -4.14 -8.90 14.17
CA THR A 55 -5.25 -9.77 13.74
C THR A 55 -6.36 -8.97 13.05
N PHE A 56 -6.78 -7.83 13.61
CA PHE A 56 -7.75 -6.93 12.98
C PHE A 56 -7.24 -6.40 11.63
N SER A 57 -5.96 -6.08 11.52
CA SER A 57 -5.36 -5.60 10.26
C SER A 57 -5.42 -6.67 9.16
N HIS A 58 -5.20 -7.94 9.49
CA HIS A 58 -5.34 -9.05 8.54
C HIS A 58 -6.78 -9.18 8.04
N VAL A 59 -7.77 -9.07 8.93
CA VAL A 59 -9.19 -9.09 8.56
C VAL A 59 -9.53 -7.92 7.62
N GLY A 60 -9.09 -6.70 7.97
CA GLY A 60 -9.32 -5.51 7.14
C GLY A 60 -8.69 -5.61 5.75
N VAL A 61 -7.43 -6.03 5.66
CA VAL A 61 -6.73 -6.23 4.38
C VAL A 61 -7.37 -7.35 3.56
N SER A 62 -7.78 -8.44 4.19
CA SER A 62 -8.47 -9.55 3.51
C SER A 62 -9.81 -9.11 2.92
N LEU A 63 -10.61 -8.33 3.66
CA LEU A 63 -11.88 -7.79 3.17
C LEU A 63 -11.68 -6.81 2.01
N LEU A 64 -10.68 -5.93 2.11
CA LEU A 64 -10.33 -5.00 1.03
C LEU A 64 -9.94 -5.75 -0.24
N LEU A 65 -9.04 -6.72 -0.13
CA LEU A 65 -8.61 -7.55 -1.26
C LEU A 65 -9.75 -8.39 -1.83
N PHE A 66 -10.68 -8.84 -0.99
CA PHE A 66 -11.87 -9.56 -1.42
C PHE A 66 -12.78 -8.66 -2.27
N ILE A 67 -13.10 -7.45 -1.80
CA ILE A 67 -13.91 -6.48 -2.55
C ILE A 67 -13.23 -6.12 -3.87
N VAL A 68 -11.91 -5.89 -3.85
CA VAL A 68 -11.14 -5.65 -5.06
C VAL A 68 -11.23 -6.83 -6.02
N GLY A 69 -11.10 -8.06 -5.51
CA GLY A 69 -11.25 -9.29 -6.28
C GLY A 69 -12.62 -9.44 -6.93
N LEU A 70 -13.70 -9.04 -6.24
CA LEU A 70 -15.06 -9.06 -6.78
C LEU A 70 -15.25 -8.12 -7.97
N ASN A 71 -14.48 -7.03 -8.05
CA ASN A 71 -14.51 -6.08 -9.16
C ASN A 71 -13.67 -6.53 -10.37
N LEU A 72 -12.79 -7.53 -10.20
CA LEU A 72 -11.99 -8.08 -11.31
C LEU A 72 -12.83 -9.03 -12.16
N SER A 73 -13.07 -8.64 -13.42
CA SER A 73 -13.72 -9.53 -14.38
C SER A 73 -12.68 -10.34 -15.17
N PRO A 74 -12.85 -11.67 -15.33
CA PRO A 74 -11.98 -12.48 -16.19
C PRO A 74 -11.93 -11.99 -17.63
N LYS A 75 -12.99 -11.30 -18.09
CA LYS A 75 -13.08 -10.70 -19.41
C LYS A 75 -12.04 -9.58 -19.59
N VAL A 76 -11.90 -8.69 -18.61
CA VAL A 76 -10.88 -7.62 -18.62
C VAL A 76 -9.48 -8.22 -18.67
N ILE A 77 -9.20 -9.25 -17.86
CA ILE A 77 -7.91 -9.95 -17.88
C ILE A 77 -7.60 -10.51 -19.26
N LYS A 78 -8.60 -11.05 -19.97
CA LYS A 78 -8.40 -11.57 -21.33
C LYS A 78 -8.15 -10.46 -22.36
N GLU A 79 -8.77 -9.30 -22.19
CA GLU A 79 -8.64 -8.15 -23.08
C GLU A 79 -7.26 -7.46 -22.94
N VAL A 80 -6.80 -7.23 -21.71
CA VAL A 80 -5.55 -6.49 -21.46
C VAL A 80 -4.36 -7.35 -21.01
N GLY A 81 -4.59 -8.59 -20.59
CA GLY A 81 -3.59 -9.40 -19.88
C GLY A 81 -2.30 -9.69 -20.65
N LYS A 82 -2.35 -9.86 -21.98
CA LYS A 82 -1.13 -10.04 -22.79
C LYS A 82 -0.28 -8.76 -22.79
N VAL A 83 -0.92 -7.61 -22.93
CA VAL A 83 -0.23 -6.32 -22.88
C VAL A 83 0.33 -6.11 -21.49
N SER A 84 -0.47 -6.31 -20.44
CA SER A 84 -0.06 -6.16 -19.03
C SER A 84 1.10 -7.08 -18.64
N LEU A 85 1.14 -8.32 -19.15
CA LEU A 85 2.25 -9.23 -18.90
C LEU A 85 3.54 -8.74 -19.56
N ILE A 86 3.48 -8.34 -20.83
CA ILE A 86 4.66 -7.88 -21.58
C ILE A 86 5.19 -6.57 -20.97
N THR A 87 4.31 -5.61 -20.68
CA THR A 87 4.70 -4.34 -20.07
C THR A 87 5.18 -4.53 -18.64
N GLY A 88 4.55 -5.40 -17.85
CA GLY A 88 4.95 -5.72 -16.48
C GLY A 88 6.34 -6.37 -16.41
N VAL A 89 6.58 -7.42 -17.21
CA VAL A 89 7.91 -8.06 -17.28
C VAL A 89 8.96 -7.08 -17.79
N GLY A 90 8.65 -6.31 -18.83
CA GLY A 90 9.54 -5.27 -19.34
C GLY A 90 9.88 -4.21 -18.29
N GLN A 91 8.88 -3.75 -17.52
CA GLN A 91 9.07 -2.80 -16.44
C GLN A 91 9.93 -3.36 -15.32
N VAL A 92 9.73 -4.62 -14.89
CA VAL A 92 10.54 -5.27 -13.86
C VAL A 92 12.00 -5.36 -14.30
N ILE A 93 12.27 -5.80 -15.53
CA ILE A 93 13.64 -5.88 -16.05
C ILE A 93 14.27 -4.48 -16.10
N PHE A 94 13.56 -3.51 -16.68
CA PHE A 94 14.06 -2.15 -16.84
C PHE A 94 14.38 -1.49 -15.49
N THR A 95 13.44 -1.55 -14.54
CA THR A 95 13.61 -0.96 -13.20
C THR A 95 14.67 -1.69 -12.39
N SER A 96 14.79 -3.02 -12.50
CA SER A 96 15.88 -3.78 -11.87
C SER A 96 17.24 -3.34 -12.40
N VAL A 97 17.41 -3.25 -13.72
CA VAL A 97 18.69 -2.87 -14.33
C VAL A 97 19.09 -1.46 -13.89
N ILE A 98 18.16 -0.50 -13.98
CA ILE A 98 18.43 0.89 -13.58
C ILE A 98 18.71 0.98 -12.09
N GLY A 99 17.87 0.36 -11.25
CA GLY A 99 18.06 0.35 -9.80
C GLY A 99 19.42 -0.25 -9.39
N PHE A 100 19.84 -1.33 -10.06
CA PHE A 100 21.13 -1.95 -9.84
C PHE A 100 22.29 -1.01 -10.20
N LEU A 101 22.22 -0.36 -11.37
CA LEU A 101 23.24 0.59 -11.81
C LEU A 101 23.34 1.80 -10.88
N ILE A 102 22.21 2.34 -10.41
CA ILE A 102 22.17 3.42 -9.42
C ILE A 102 22.85 2.95 -8.13
N CYS A 103 22.49 1.78 -7.60
CA CYS A 103 23.10 1.25 -6.37
C CYS A 103 24.61 1.01 -6.53
N LYS A 104 25.04 0.54 -7.70
CA LYS A 104 26.46 0.40 -8.03
C LYS A 104 27.18 1.76 -8.09
N ALA A 105 26.57 2.78 -8.68
CA ALA A 105 27.12 4.13 -8.72
C ALA A 105 27.23 4.76 -7.32
N LEU A 106 26.33 4.42 -6.40
CA LEU A 106 26.40 4.80 -4.98
C LEU A 106 27.45 4.02 -4.17
N GLY A 107 28.17 3.07 -4.80
CA GLY A 107 29.24 2.32 -4.15
C GLY A 107 28.80 1.05 -3.43
N PHE A 108 27.54 0.60 -3.58
CA PHE A 108 27.08 -0.61 -2.92
C PHE A 108 27.73 -1.89 -3.49
N PRO A 109 27.92 -2.94 -2.66
CA PRO A 109 28.33 -4.26 -3.11
C PRO A 109 27.32 -4.86 -4.09
N VAL A 110 27.81 -5.71 -5.02
CA VAL A 110 26.98 -6.32 -6.07
C VAL A 110 25.74 -7.02 -5.51
N ILE A 111 25.90 -7.80 -4.44
CA ILE A 111 24.79 -8.54 -3.85
C ILE A 111 23.73 -7.58 -3.27
N VAL A 112 24.15 -6.52 -2.59
CA VAL A 112 23.25 -5.51 -2.00
C VAL A 112 22.53 -4.75 -3.09
N SER A 113 23.24 -4.32 -4.13
CA SER A 113 22.65 -3.67 -5.30
C SER A 113 21.60 -4.55 -5.97
N ALA A 114 21.84 -5.86 -6.10
CA ALA A 114 20.87 -6.79 -6.68
C ALA A 114 19.61 -6.92 -5.82
N TYR A 115 19.76 -7.07 -4.50
CA TYR A 115 18.63 -7.13 -3.58
C TYR A 115 17.78 -5.86 -3.62
N VAL A 116 18.41 -4.69 -3.54
CA VAL A 116 17.70 -3.40 -3.57
C VAL A 116 17.02 -3.21 -4.93
N ALA A 117 17.70 -3.51 -6.03
CA ALA A 117 17.14 -3.39 -7.37
C ALA A 117 15.86 -4.22 -7.57
N VAL A 118 15.88 -5.48 -7.14
CA VAL A 118 14.71 -6.35 -7.21
C VAL A 118 13.61 -5.86 -6.27
N ALA A 119 13.95 -5.44 -5.05
CA ALA A 119 13.00 -4.92 -4.09
C ALA A 119 12.23 -3.69 -4.63
N LEU A 120 12.90 -2.81 -5.37
CA LEU A 120 12.31 -1.63 -5.98
C LEU A 120 11.30 -1.94 -7.10
N THR A 121 11.31 -3.17 -7.64
CA THR A 121 10.39 -3.56 -8.72
C THR A 121 8.99 -3.93 -8.22
N PHE A 122 8.85 -4.23 -6.93
CA PHE A 122 7.56 -4.62 -6.36
C PHE A 122 6.63 -3.40 -6.28
N SER A 123 5.47 -3.53 -6.93
CA SER A 123 4.38 -2.57 -6.79
C SER A 123 3.51 -2.89 -5.57
N SER A 124 2.94 -1.87 -4.95
CA SER A 124 1.99 -2.03 -3.84
C SER A 124 0.55 -2.12 -4.36
N THR A 125 0.15 -3.30 -4.87
CA THR A 125 -1.19 -3.51 -5.46
C THR A 125 -2.33 -3.12 -4.50
N ILE A 126 -2.21 -3.45 -3.21
CA ILE A 126 -3.24 -3.09 -2.20
C ILE A 126 -3.44 -1.57 -2.14
N ILE A 127 -2.35 -0.81 -2.14
CA ILE A 127 -2.39 0.65 -2.02
C ILE A 127 -3.02 1.25 -3.27
N ILE A 128 -2.55 0.88 -4.47
CA ILE A 128 -3.12 1.45 -5.70
C ILE A 128 -4.60 1.09 -5.86
N MET A 129 -5.01 -0.13 -5.52
CA MET A 129 -6.42 -0.52 -5.57
C MET A 129 -7.27 0.23 -4.55
N LYS A 130 -6.74 0.49 -3.34
CA LYS A 130 -7.40 1.37 -2.37
C LYS A 130 -7.52 2.81 -2.90
N LEU A 131 -6.47 3.35 -3.52
CA LEU A 131 -6.48 4.68 -4.12
C LEU A 131 -7.51 4.82 -5.25
N LEU A 132 -7.57 3.84 -6.14
CA LEU A 132 -8.57 3.78 -7.20
C LEU A 132 -9.97 3.65 -6.61
N SER A 133 -10.16 2.81 -5.59
CA SER A 133 -11.43 2.67 -4.88
C SER A 133 -11.88 3.98 -4.23
N ASP A 134 -10.97 4.68 -3.55
CA ASP A 134 -11.26 5.94 -2.85
C ASP A 134 -11.59 7.07 -3.83
N LYS A 135 -11.05 7.02 -5.05
CA LYS A 135 -11.36 7.94 -6.15
C LYS A 135 -12.59 7.54 -6.98
N GLY A 136 -13.06 6.30 -6.85
CA GLY A 136 -14.11 5.73 -7.70
C GLY A 136 -13.62 5.35 -9.11
N ASP A 137 -12.31 5.21 -9.31
CA ASP A 137 -11.67 5.04 -10.62
C ASP A 137 -11.40 3.57 -11.00
N ILE A 138 -11.88 2.59 -10.22
CA ILE A 138 -11.62 1.15 -10.45
C ILE A 138 -12.04 0.72 -11.86
N GLU A 139 -13.17 1.21 -12.36
CA GLU A 139 -13.69 0.79 -13.67
C GLU A 139 -13.11 1.57 -14.87
N THR A 140 -12.20 2.52 -14.64
CA THR A 140 -11.58 3.32 -15.70
C THR A 140 -10.57 2.51 -16.52
N LEU A 141 -10.20 3.02 -17.70
CA LEU A 141 -9.26 2.36 -18.62
C LEU A 141 -7.88 2.07 -18.00
N TYR A 142 -7.43 2.87 -17.04
CA TYR A 142 -6.16 2.69 -16.34
C TYR A 142 -6.30 1.96 -15.00
N GLY A 143 -7.53 1.82 -14.50
CA GLY A 143 -7.86 1.02 -13.31
C GLY A 143 -8.10 -0.47 -13.64
N ARG A 144 -8.38 -0.77 -14.93
CA ARG A 144 -8.52 -2.12 -15.50
C ARG A 144 -7.20 -2.66 -16.02
#